data_AF-A0A3D4W628-F1
#
_entry.id   AF-A0A3D4W628-F1
#
_cell.length_a   1.000
_cell.length_b   1.000
_cell.length_c   1.000
_cell.angle_alpha   90.00
_cell.angle_beta   90.00
_cell.angle_gamma   90.00
#
_symmetry.space_group_name_H-M   'P 1'
#
loop_
_entity.id
_entity.type
_entity.pdbx_description
1 polymer ?
#
loop_
_entity_poly.entity_id
_entity_poly.type
_entity_poly.pdbx_seq_one_letter_code
_entity_poly.pdbx_strand_id
1 'polypeptide(L)'
;MAAALMIGYDDRLDPEQRREFSGAGAMHVLCVSGLHVGIVFLMADKLFFFLGRRKKGKVLKPMMIILVIWLYALITGLAPSVMRASLMFSLVTVGNALNRKSHIYNTLATSAFILLIINPAILFEVGFQLSYAAVIGIVTFQPYFKKIWVPPSGMLKYFWDILLVSLAAQLATGPLSVMYFHQFPNYFLLTNLLVIPFAGILIYTGVVFLVFAVVPAFGKIAALVLVSEIKALNWLIALIEGLPGAVSRNLFLPGFSTLLLYMLVLALFALYLSNKRIWFSIALATMLLLAADYARLNVLRARQQMLIVHSMNRHTVISLVQGRVHNVLADSAVISEPGLLNYPLEGLRIKSGLRPPVLVGFGAEIPAGEQVHFYKKGFLSFNGSRFAVISGGFRKPPPGRTIDVDYVILTSNAKINADDLTACFPGAEFIADASNAYRRIMDWKAGFDKAGVKFHPVKDEGAWILSFPR
;
A
#
# COMPACT_ATOMS: atom_id res chain seq x y z
N MET A 1 12.87 -4.30 -15.05
CA MET A 1 13.64 -3.79 -13.89
C MET A 1 14.59 -2.64 -14.21
N ALA A 2 15.54 -2.77 -15.14
CA ALA A 2 16.41 -1.65 -15.54
C ALA A 2 15.61 -0.39 -15.94
N ALA A 3 14.53 -0.58 -16.72
CA ALA A 3 13.59 0.49 -17.07
C ALA A 3 12.84 1.09 -15.88
N ALA A 4 12.54 0.31 -14.83
CA ALA A 4 11.90 0.81 -13.60
C ALA A 4 12.87 1.67 -12.77
N LEU A 5 14.12 1.18 -12.61
CA LEU A 5 15.17 1.84 -11.85
C LEU A 5 15.72 3.10 -12.52
N MET A 6 15.84 3.10 -13.85
CA MET A 6 16.45 4.21 -14.59
C MET A 6 15.43 5.20 -15.16
N ILE A 7 14.26 4.70 -15.57
CA ILE A 7 13.26 5.44 -16.37
C ILE A 7 11.91 5.50 -15.63
N GLY A 8 11.75 4.85 -14.49
CA GLY A 8 10.52 4.92 -13.69
C GLY A 8 9.36 4.08 -14.23
N TYR A 9 9.62 3.22 -15.22
CA TYR A 9 8.60 2.38 -15.85
C TYR A 9 8.43 1.06 -15.07
N ASP A 10 7.47 1.01 -14.14
CA ASP A 10 7.25 -0.09 -13.20
C ASP A 10 6.16 -1.10 -13.63
N ASP A 11 5.39 -0.79 -14.68
CA ASP A 11 4.28 -1.61 -15.22
C ASP A 11 4.66 -3.06 -15.60
N ARG A 12 5.95 -3.34 -15.78
CA ARG A 12 6.46 -4.69 -16.14
C ARG A 12 7.15 -5.42 -14.97
N LEU A 13 7.02 -4.93 -13.74
CA LEU A 13 7.57 -5.60 -12.57
C LEU A 13 6.62 -6.71 -12.11
N ASP A 14 7.18 -7.90 -11.92
CA ASP A 14 6.47 -9.06 -11.39
C ASP A 14 5.94 -8.75 -9.97
N PRO A 15 4.70 -9.13 -9.61
CA PRO A 15 4.16 -8.87 -8.27
C PRO A 15 5.04 -9.42 -7.14
N GLU A 16 5.74 -10.53 -7.39
CA GLU A 16 6.69 -11.11 -6.44
C GLU A 16 7.88 -10.17 -6.17
N GLN A 17 8.49 -9.59 -7.22
CA GLN A 17 9.56 -8.60 -7.08
C GLN A 17 9.09 -7.36 -6.32
N ARG A 18 7.89 -6.85 -6.61
CA ARG A 18 7.32 -5.71 -5.85
C ARG A 18 7.16 -6.07 -4.38
N ARG A 19 6.73 -7.29 -4.07
CA ARG A 19 6.58 -7.77 -2.69
C ARG A 19 7.93 -7.88 -1.98
N GLU A 20 8.96 -8.43 -2.62
CA GLU A 20 10.31 -8.55 -2.07
C GLU A 20 10.90 -7.17 -1.72
N PHE A 21 10.84 -6.21 -2.65
CA PHE A 21 11.34 -4.85 -2.43
C PHE A 21 10.53 -4.10 -1.36
N SER A 22 9.22 -4.34 -1.29
CA SER A 22 8.36 -3.78 -0.26
C SER A 22 8.63 -4.38 1.11
N GLY A 23 8.87 -5.69 1.17
CA GLY A 23 9.27 -6.39 2.37
C GLY A 23 10.63 -5.95 2.90
N ALA A 24 11.62 -5.79 2.02
CA ALA A 24 12.95 -5.31 2.41
C ALA A 24 12.96 -3.81 2.79
N GLY A 25 11.93 -3.04 2.45
CA GLY A 25 11.88 -1.58 2.67
C GLY A 25 12.60 -0.75 1.59
N ALA A 26 12.90 -1.37 0.44
CA ALA A 26 13.65 -0.77 -0.67
C ALA A 26 12.77 -0.25 -1.83
N MET A 27 11.44 -0.16 -1.67
CA MET A 27 10.54 0.31 -2.74
C MET A 27 10.88 1.70 -3.29
N HIS A 28 11.42 2.57 -2.43
CA HIS A 28 11.86 3.91 -2.81
C HIS A 28 13.11 3.92 -3.72
N VAL A 29 13.79 2.77 -3.85
CA VAL A 29 14.91 2.60 -4.78
C VAL A 29 14.45 1.96 -6.08
N LEU A 30 13.49 1.03 -6.00
CA LEU A 30 12.91 0.37 -7.19
C LEU A 30 12.23 1.35 -8.15
N CYS A 31 11.59 2.38 -7.59
CA CYS A 31 11.03 3.50 -8.35
C CYS A 31 12.02 4.66 -8.39
N VAL A 32 12.14 5.35 -9.54
CA VAL A 32 12.96 6.57 -9.63
C VAL A 32 12.52 7.56 -8.55
N SER A 33 13.47 7.96 -7.71
CA SER A 33 13.21 8.73 -6.50
C SER A 33 14.00 10.03 -6.45
N GLY A 34 13.74 10.86 -5.44
CA GLY A 34 14.49 12.11 -5.25
C GLY A 34 16.00 11.90 -5.07
N LEU A 35 16.44 10.71 -4.63
CA LEU A 35 17.85 10.35 -4.58
C LEU A 35 18.47 10.31 -5.99
N HIS A 36 17.76 9.71 -6.95
CA HIS A 36 18.21 9.62 -8.34
C HIS A 36 18.37 11.03 -8.94
N VAL A 37 17.35 11.87 -8.76
CA VAL A 37 17.39 13.29 -9.19
C VAL A 37 18.52 14.06 -8.49
N GLY A 38 18.75 13.80 -7.20
CA GLY A 38 19.85 14.41 -6.45
C GLY A 38 21.23 14.01 -6.96
N ILE A 39 21.42 12.75 -7.37
CA ILE A 39 22.66 12.30 -7.99
C ILE A 39 22.84 12.99 -9.35
N VAL A 40 21.81 13.05 -10.18
CA VAL A 40 21.85 13.78 -11.47
C VAL A 40 22.16 15.26 -11.26
N PHE A 41 21.57 15.91 -10.26
CA PHE A 41 21.89 17.29 -9.87
C PHE A 41 23.36 17.45 -9.50
N LEU A 42 23.91 16.57 -8.65
CA LEU A 42 25.33 16.61 -8.26
C LEU A 42 26.27 16.36 -9.45
N MET A 43 25.91 15.47 -10.36
CA MET A 43 26.65 15.23 -11.60
C MET A 43 26.66 16.47 -12.49
N ALA A 44 25.49 17.08 -12.71
CA ALA A 44 25.36 18.31 -13.49
C ALA A 44 26.13 19.48 -12.86
N ASP A 45 26.05 19.64 -11.53
CA ASP A 45 26.76 20.70 -10.80
C ASP A 45 28.27 20.59 -10.94
N LYS A 46 28.82 19.37 -10.84
CA LYS A 46 30.25 19.08 -11.08
C LYS A 46 30.64 19.28 -12.54
N LEU A 47 29.84 18.77 -13.47
CA LEU A 47 30.10 18.89 -14.91
C LEU A 47 30.20 20.36 -15.32
N PHE A 48 29.29 21.21 -14.84
CA PHE A 48 29.28 22.64 -15.14
C PHE A 48 30.07 23.50 -14.14
N PHE A 49 30.97 22.92 -13.34
CA PHE A 49 31.74 23.67 -12.35
C PHE A 49 32.59 24.79 -12.98
N PHE A 50 33.14 24.57 -14.17
CA PHE A 50 33.96 25.55 -14.89
C PHE A 50 33.18 26.79 -15.33
N LEU A 51 31.87 26.68 -15.58
CA LEU A 51 31.01 27.83 -15.92
C LEU A 51 30.94 28.81 -14.74
N GLY A 52 30.91 28.32 -13.50
CA GLY A 52 30.76 29.15 -12.30
C GLY A 52 31.88 30.17 -12.05
N ARG A 53 33.01 30.05 -12.75
CA ARG A 53 34.17 30.96 -12.64
C ARG A 53 34.03 32.25 -13.44
N ARG A 54 33.07 32.36 -14.37
CA ARG A 54 32.84 33.54 -15.22
C ARG A 54 31.66 34.37 -14.72
N LYS A 55 31.69 35.72 -14.90
CA LYS A 55 30.59 36.62 -14.50
C LYS A 55 29.22 36.21 -15.10
N LYS A 56 29.18 35.83 -16.39
CA LYS A 56 27.98 35.27 -17.06
C LYS A 56 27.62 33.85 -16.61
N GLY A 57 28.57 33.14 -16.01
CA GLY A 57 28.40 31.79 -15.49
C GLY A 57 27.46 31.68 -14.29
N LYS A 58 27.24 32.78 -13.56
CA LYS A 58 26.29 32.83 -12.45
C LYS A 58 24.84 32.59 -12.86
N VAL A 59 24.48 32.83 -14.12
CA VAL A 59 23.15 32.58 -14.68
C VAL A 59 23.15 31.36 -15.62
N LEU A 60 24.21 31.19 -16.41
CA LEU A 60 24.28 30.07 -17.36
C LEU A 60 24.38 28.70 -16.66
N LYS A 61 25.16 28.59 -15.57
CA LYS A 61 25.28 27.35 -14.80
C LYS A 61 23.92 26.86 -14.26
N PRO A 62 23.14 27.67 -13.51
CA PRO A 62 21.86 27.22 -12.98
C PRO A 62 20.85 26.87 -14.09
N MET A 63 20.82 27.60 -15.21
CA MET A 63 19.96 27.26 -16.35
C MET A 63 20.29 25.88 -16.94
N MET A 64 21.57 25.57 -17.13
CA MET A 64 22.00 24.26 -17.64
C MET A 64 21.68 23.12 -16.66
N ILE A 65 21.85 23.34 -15.36
CA ILE A 65 21.50 22.35 -14.33
C ILE A 65 20.00 22.06 -14.34
N ILE A 66 19.16 23.12 -14.35
CA ILE A 66 17.71 22.99 -14.41
C ILE A 66 17.31 22.23 -15.68
N LEU A 67 17.88 22.58 -16.83
CA LEU A 67 17.63 21.89 -18.09
C LEU A 67 17.93 20.39 -17.99
N VAL A 68 19.10 19.99 -17.47
CA VAL A 68 19.46 18.58 -17.32
C VAL A 68 18.50 17.83 -16.40
N ILE A 69 18.09 18.44 -15.28
CA ILE A 69 17.14 17.83 -14.33
C ILE A 69 15.77 17.62 -14.96
N TRP A 70 15.25 18.60 -15.70
CA TRP A 70 13.95 18.48 -16.35
C TRP A 70 13.97 17.57 -17.58
N LEU A 71 15.08 17.52 -18.32
CA LEU A 71 15.29 16.50 -19.35
C LEU A 71 15.29 15.09 -18.74
N TYR A 72 15.99 14.90 -17.61
CA TYR A 72 15.93 13.65 -16.87
C TYR A 72 14.50 13.31 -16.43
N ALA A 73 13.76 14.28 -15.88
CA ALA A 73 12.37 14.10 -15.48
C ALA A 73 11.47 13.67 -16.64
N LEU A 74 11.64 14.27 -17.82
CA LEU A 74 10.93 13.91 -19.05
C LEU A 74 11.26 12.49 -19.50
N ILE A 75 12.55 12.12 -19.49
CA ILE A 75 12.99 10.76 -19.84
C ILE A 75 12.34 9.76 -18.89
N THR A 76 12.25 10.07 -17.60
CA THR A 76 11.62 9.19 -16.59
C THR A 76 10.08 9.24 -16.58
N GLY A 77 9.44 9.73 -17.64
CA GLY A 77 7.98 9.79 -17.77
C GLY A 77 7.29 10.75 -16.78
N LEU A 78 8.00 11.75 -16.26
CA LEU A 78 7.51 12.71 -15.26
C LEU A 78 6.90 12.04 -14.01
N ALA A 79 7.50 10.93 -13.57
CA ALA A 79 7.08 10.24 -12.36
C ALA A 79 6.88 11.23 -11.18
N PRO A 80 5.79 11.14 -10.40
CA PRO A 80 5.47 12.16 -9.38
C PRO A 80 6.58 12.43 -8.37
N SER A 81 7.33 11.40 -7.96
CA SER A 81 8.52 11.51 -7.10
C SER A 81 9.63 12.36 -7.72
N VAL A 82 9.89 12.16 -9.01
CA VAL A 82 10.89 12.88 -9.79
C VAL A 82 10.48 14.33 -9.97
N MET A 83 9.22 14.59 -10.34
CA MET A 83 8.71 15.96 -10.52
C MET A 83 8.85 16.79 -9.24
N ARG A 84 8.52 16.21 -8.08
CA ARG A 84 8.72 16.87 -6.76
C ARG A 84 10.19 17.19 -6.51
N ALA A 85 11.08 16.23 -6.70
CA ALA A 85 12.51 16.43 -6.48
C ALA A 85 13.10 17.45 -7.47
N SER A 86 12.73 17.38 -8.74
CA SER A 86 13.14 18.32 -9.78
C SER A 86 12.71 19.76 -9.47
N LEU A 87 11.49 19.95 -8.96
CA LEU A 87 11.01 21.25 -8.50
C LEU A 87 11.83 21.76 -7.30
N MET A 88 12.07 20.92 -6.29
CA MET A 88 12.88 21.29 -5.13
C MET A 88 14.32 21.67 -5.52
N PHE A 89 15.00 20.86 -6.34
CA PHE A 89 16.36 21.18 -6.82
C PHE A 89 16.38 22.42 -7.72
N SER A 90 15.33 22.67 -8.51
CA SER A 90 15.21 23.91 -9.28
C SER A 90 15.13 25.13 -8.36
N LEU A 91 14.30 25.07 -7.31
CA LEU A 91 14.18 26.15 -6.33
C LEU A 91 15.49 26.41 -5.58
N VAL A 92 16.21 25.35 -5.17
CA VAL A 92 17.54 25.47 -4.55
C VAL A 92 18.53 26.13 -5.51
N THR A 93 18.54 25.70 -6.77
CA THR A 93 19.46 26.20 -7.80
C THR A 93 19.22 27.68 -8.10
N VAL A 94 17.96 28.08 -8.24
CA VAL A 94 17.58 29.50 -8.43
C VAL A 94 17.91 30.32 -7.18
N GLY A 95 17.60 29.82 -5.97
CA GLY A 95 17.92 30.50 -4.72
C GLY A 95 19.41 30.78 -4.54
N ASN A 96 20.25 29.79 -4.85
CA ASN A 96 21.71 29.93 -4.85
C ASN A 96 22.18 30.94 -5.91
N ALA A 97 21.59 30.95 -7.11
CA ALA A 97 21.92 31.92 -8.17
C ALA A 97 21.61 33.37 -7.75
N LEU A 98 20.54 33.56 -6.97
CA LEU A 98 20.13 34.85 -6.40
C LEU A 98 20.93 35.24 -5.15
N ASN A 99 21.94 34.48 -4.74
CA ASN A 99 22.69 34.63 -3.48
C ASN A 99 21.81 34.68 -2.23
N ARG A 100 20.63 34.05 -2.26
CA ARG A 100 19.77 33.91 -1.09
C ARG A 100 20.14 32.61 -0.38
N LYS A 101 20.32 32.68 0.95
CA LYS A 101 20.45 31.48 1.78
C LYS A 101 19.11 30.74 1.73
N SER A 102 19.04 29.66 0.95
CA SER A 102 17.82 28.87 0.86
C SER A 102 17.64 28.07 2.16
N HIS A 103 16.58 28.38 2.90
CA HIS A 103 16.13 27.52 3.99
C HIS A 103 15.36 26.34 3.41
N ILE A 104 15.77 25.12 3.78
CA ILE A 104 15.19 23.90 3.21
C ILE A 104 13.68 23.77 3.50
N TYR A 105 13.22 24.24 4.67
CA TYR A 105 11.79 24.30 5.01
C TYR A 105 11.02 25.25 4.07
N ASN A 106 11.59 26.40 3.71
CA ASN A 106 10.96 27.33 2.76
C ASN A 106 10.93 26.75 1.35
N THR A 107 12.00 26.07 0.94
CA THR A 107 12.02 25.34 -0.35
C THR A 107 10.93 24.29 -0.39
N LEU A 108 10.80 23.52 0.69
CA LEU A 108 9.80 22.47 0.82
C LEU A 108 8.37 23.04 0.77
N ALA A 109 8.10 24.08 1.56
CA ALA A 109 6.80 24.75 1.59
C ALA A 109 6.45 25.37 0.23
N THR A 110 7.41 26.02 -0.43
CA THR A 110 7.22 26.61 -1.76
C THR A 110 6.92 25.54 -2.81
N SER A 111 7.68 24.44 -2.79
CA SER A 111 7.45 23.30 -3.68
C SER A 111 6.06 22.68 -3.48
N ALA A 112 5.65 22.47 -2.22
CA ALA A 112 4.32 21.96 -1.91
C ALA A 112 3.23 22.92 -2.38
N PHE A 113 3.39 24.22 -2.10
CA PHE A 113 2.43 25.26 -2.47
C PHE A 113 2.23 25.33 -3.99
N ILE A 114 3.31 25.34 -4.79
CA ILE A 114 3.24 25.35 -6.25
C ILE A 114 2.49 24.13 -6.78
N LEU A 115 2.79 22.93 -6.27
CA LEU A 115 2.12 21.70 -6.70
C LEU A 115 0.63 21.68 -6.33
N LEU A 116 0.27 22.19 -5.16
CA LEU A 116 -1.12 22.25 -4.70
C LEU A 116 -1.95 23.29 -5.46
N ILE A 117 -1.34 24.36 -5.97
CA ILE A 117 -2.01 25.29 -6.90
C ILE A 117 -2.37 24.58 -8.21
N ILE A 118 -1.45 23.76 -8.73
CA ILE A 118 -1.67 23.04 -9.99
C ILE A 118 -2.73 21.94 -9.81
N ASN A 119 -2.62 21.16 -8.74
CA ASN A 119 -3.60 20.12 -8.43
C ASN A 119 -3.69 19.88 -6.90
N PRO A 120 -4.78 20.35 -6.25
CA PRO A 120 -4.96 20.18 -4.81
C PRO A 120 -5.19 18.72 -4.40
N ALA A 121 -5.65 17.86 -5.32
CA ALA A 121 -5.90 16.44 -5.02
C ALA A 121 -4.61 15.67 -4.71
N ILE A 122 -3.44 16.17 -5.13
CA ILE A 122 -2.13 15.56 -4.86
C ILE A 122 -1.87 15.44 -3.34
N LEU A 123 -2.50 16.27 -2.50
CA LEU A 123 -2.39 16.16 -1.04
C LEU A 123 -2.84 14.78 -0.51
N PHE A 124 -3.82 14.15 -1.18
CA PHE A 124 -4.37 12.86 -0.79
C PHE A 124 -3.59 11.68 -1.41
N GLU A 125 -2.63 11.95 -2.28
CA GLU A 125 -1.76 10.92 -2.83
C GLU A 125 -0.74 10.46 -1.79
N VAL A 126 -0.72 9.14 -1.55
CA VAL A 126 0.22 8.49 -0.63
C VAL A 126 1.67 8.83 -0.97
N GLY A 127 2.02 8.88 -2.26
CA GLY A 127 3.36 9.21 -2.72
C GLY A 127 3.80 10.64 -2.35
N PHE A 128 2.88 11.62 -2.41
CA PHE A 128 3.15 12.99 -1.97
C PHE A 128 3.39 13.02 -0.46
N GLN A 129 2.48 12.44 0.32
CA GLN A 129 2.55 12.41 1.78
C GLN A 129 3.86 11.77 2.27
N LEU A 130 4.22 10.59 1.75
CA LEU A 130 5.45 9.90 2.14
C LEU A 130 6.71 10.66 1.74
N SER A 131 6.72 11.25 0.54
CA SER A 131 7.89 12.01 0.04
C SER A 131 8.16 13.26 0.87
N TYR A 132 7.12 14.04 1.19
CA TYR A 132 7.27 15.25 2.01
C TYR A 132 7.54 14.91 3.47
N ALA A 133 6.86 13.89 4.03
CA ALA A 133 7.13 13.41 5.38
C ALA A 133 8.59 12.95 5.54
N ALA A 134 9.14 12.21 4.56
CA ALA A 134 10.55 11.79 4.58
C ALA A 134 11.50 12.99 4.65
N VAL A 135 11.32 14.00 3.80
CA VAL A 135 12.19 15.19 3.79
C VAL A 135 12.05 16.00 5.08
N ILE A 136 10.83 16.18 5.59
CA ILE A 136 10.59 16.84 6.89
C ILE A 136 11.28 16.07 8.02
N GLY A 137 11.14 14.74 8.04
CA GLY A 137 11.79 13.87 9.02
C GLY A 137 13.31 13.96 8.97
N ILE A 138 13.90 13.88 7.79
CA ILE A 138 15.35 14.02 7.58
C ILE A 138 15.83 15.36 8.11
N VAL A 139 15.23 16.48 7.68
CA VAL A 139 15.67 17.81 8.11
C VAL A 139 15.46 18.04 9.60
N THR A 140 14.42 17.46 10.20
CA THR A 140 14.06 17.68 11.60
C THR A 140 14.86 16.79 12.54
N PHE A 141 15.02 15.50 12.25
CA PHE A 141 15.63 14.53 13.18
C PHE A 141 17.14 14.35 12.93
N GLN A 142 17.58 14.28 11.67
CA GLN A 142 18.97 13.95 11.32
C GLN A 142 20.00 14.88 11.97
N PRO A 143 19.83 16.23 12.01
CA PRO A 143 20.84 17.12 12.59
C PRO A 143 21.10 16.88 14.07
N TYR A 144 20.10 16.37 14.80
CA TYR A 144 20.21 16.06 16.22
C TYR A 144 20.84 14.69 16.43
N PHE A 145 20.48 13.68 15.63
CA PHE A 145 21.13 12.38 15.70
C PHE A 145 22.62 12.44 15.34
N LYS A 146 23.02 13.33 14.43
CA LYS A 146 24.45 13.58 14.12
C LYS A 146 25.26 14.06 15.32
N LYS A 147 24.63 14.67 16.32
CA LYS A 147 25.32 15.15 17.53
C LYS A 147 25.63 14.04 18.53
N ILE A 148 24.97 12.88 18.41
CA ILE A 148 25.21 11.72 19.29
C ILE A 148 26.63 11.21 19.11
N TRP A 149 27.06 11.07 17.86
CA TRP A 149 28.41 10.65 17.53
C TRP A 149 28.85 11.24 16.19
N VAL A 150 30.04 11.81 16.19
CA VAL A 150 30.69 12.36 15.00
C VAL A 150 31.84 11.41 14.63
N PRO A 151 31.61 10.43 13.75
CA PRO A 151 32.65 9.51 13.33
C PRO A 151 33.77 10.25 12.60
N PRO A 152 35.01 9.71 12.65
CA PRO A 152 36.12 10.22 11.85
C PRO A 152 35.76 10.20 10.35
N SER A 153 36.34 11.15 9.59
CA SER A 153 36.06 11.32 8.17
C SER A 153 36.34 10.05 7.35
N GLY A 154 35.63 9.89 6.24
CA GLY A 154 35.82 8.78 5.30
C GLY A 154 34.61 7.87 5.23
N MET A 155 34.85 6.58 5.05
CA MET A 155 33.82 5.56 4.81
C MET A 155 32.87 5.38 6.00
N LEU A 156 33.40 5.45 7.23
CA LEU A 156 32.60 5.33 8.45
C LEU A 156 31.57 6.46 8.57
N LYS A 157 31.97 7.71 8.28
CA LYS A 157 31.06 8.86 8.24
C LYS A 157 29.98 8.71 7.16
N TYR A 158 30.35 8.20 5.99
CA TYR A 158 29.40 7.98 4.89
C TYR A 158 28.30 6.98 5.28
N PHE A 159 28.68 5.82 5.82
CA PHE A 159 27.71 4.82 6.27
C PHE A 159 26.89 5.29 7.48
N TRP A 160 27.50 6.02 8.40
CA TRP A 160 26.78 6.65 9.51
C TRP A 160 25.73 7.65 9.01
N ASP A 161 26.07 8.50 8.05
CA ASP A 161 25.13 9.45 7.46
C ASP A 161 23.95 8.73 6.78
N ILE A 162 24.19 7.60 6.10
CA ILE A 162 23.11 6.77 5.51
C ILE A 162 22.16 6.22 6.59
N LEU A 163 22.71 5.70 7.69
CA LEU A 163 21.90 5.19 8.80
C LEU A 163 21.04 6.30 9.42
N LEU A 164 21.63 7.47 9.64
CA LEU A 164 20.93 8.61 10.23
C LEU A 164 19.83 9.16 9.32
N VAL A 165 20.08 9.26 7.99
CA VAL A 165 19.04 9.62 7.01
C VAL A 165 17.92 8.59 7.02
N SER A 166 18.26 7.31 6.99
CA SER A 166 17.30 6.21 6.96
C SER A 166 16.42 6.19 8.21
N LEU A 167 17.01 6.35 9.39
CA LEU A 167 16.28 6.44 10.65
C LEU A 167 15.37 7.66 10.69
N ALA A 168 15.89 8.84 10.33
CA ALA A 168 15.12 10.08 10.33
C ALA A 168 13.94 10.05 9.34
N ALA A 169 14.15 9.51 8.14
CA ALA A 169 13.10 9.31 7.16
C ALA A 169 12.04 8.32 7.69
N GLN A 170 12.47 7.17 8.23
CA GLN A 170 11.56 6.12 8.69
C GLN A 170 10.76 6.53 9.93
N LEU A 171 11.29 7.37 10.83
CA LEU A 171 10.52 7.93 11.94
C LEU A 171 9.35 8.79 11.45
N ALA A 172 9.53 9.50 10.34
CA ALA A 172 8.49 10.33 9.76
C ALA A 172 7.55 9.58 8.82
N THR A 173 8.03 8.61 8.04
CA THR A 173 7.21 7.86 7.08
C THR A 173 6.60 6.60 7.66
N GLY A 174 7.22 5.98 8.66
CA GLY A 174 6.84 4.70 9.25
C GLY A 174 5.36 4.61 9.62
N PRO A 175 4.78 5.56 10.38
CA PRO A 175 3.36 5.54 10.74
C PRO A 175 2.44 5.51 9.51
N LEU A 176 2.69 6.36 8.50
CA LEU A 176 1.91 6.36 7.25
C LEU A 176 2.14 5.10 6.42
N SER A 177 3.38 4.60 6.35
CA SER A 177 3.69 3.36 5.64
C SER A 177 2.91 2.18 6.22
N VAL A 178 2.81 2.07 7.55
CA VAL A 178 2.02 1.00 8.18
C VAL A 178 0.51 1.23 7.97
N MET A 179 0.04 2.47 8.01
CA MET A 179 -1.36 2.80 7.76
C MET A 179 -1.82 2.38 6.34
N TYR A 180 -1.01 2.66 5.32
CA TYR A 180 -1.38 2.41 3.92
C TYR A 180 -0.99 1.01 3.43
N PHE A 181 0.17 0.49 3.82
CA PHE A 181 0.70 -0.78 3.30
C PHE A 181 0.54 -1.94 4.26
N HIS A 182 0.06 -1.69 5.49
CA HIS A 182 -0.20 -2.71 6.50
C HIS A 182 0.98 -3.62 6.85
N GLN A 183 2.19 -3.12 6.63
CA GLN A 183 3.42 -3.83 6.90
C GLN A 183 4.53 -2.86 7.30
N PHE A 184 5.49 -3.38 8.06
CA PHE A 184 6.70 -2.65 8.44
C PHE A 184 7.94 -3.48 8.09
N PRO A 185 8.88 -2.93 7.28
CA PRO A 185 10.14 -3.60 6.98
C PRO A 185 11.08 -3.46 8.19
N ASN A 186 11.34 -4.56 8.91
CA ASN A 186 12.11 -4.54 10.15
C ASN A 186 13.61 -4.28 9.91
N TYR A 187 14.14 -4.78 8.78
CA TYR A 187 15.54 -4.62 8.39
C TYR A 187 15.82 -3.40 7.52
N PHE A 188 14.94 -2.39 7.49
CA PHE A 188 15.10 -1.20 6.63
C PHE A 188 16.46 -0.50 6.76
N LEU A 189 17.07 -0.46 7.96
CA LEU A 189 18.40 0.11 8.17
C LEU A 189 19.48 -0.67 7.44
N LEU A 190 19.46 -2.00 7.57
CA LEU A 190 20.39 -2.90 6.89
C LEU A 190 20.21 -2.82 5.38
N THR A 191 18.95 -2.85 4.93
CA THR A 191 18.60 -2.68 3.51
C THR A 191 19.15 -1.37 2.98
N ASN A 192 18.86 -0.24 3.60
CA ASN A 192 19.28 1.07 3.11
C ASN A 192 20.80 1.25 3.14
N LEU A 193 21.48 0.68 4.14
CA LEU A 193 22.93 0.71 4.25
C LEU A 193 23.63 0.10 3.03
N LEU A 194 23.05 -0.96 2.47
CA LEU A 194 23.60 -1.67 1.33
C LEU A 194 23.02 -1.15 0.01
N VAL A 195 21.70 -0.97 -0.06
CA VAL A 195 20.99 -0.63 -1.29
C VAL A 195 21.30 0.80 -1.76
N ILE A 196 21.47 1.79 -0.87
CA ILE A 196 21.73 3.18 -1.29
C ILE A 196 23.08 3.31 -2.02
N PRO A 197 24.21 2.78 -1.51
CA PRO A 197 25.47 2.75 -2.25
C PRO A 197 25.34 2.03 -3.60
N PHE A 198 24.68 0.88 -3.62
CA PHE A 198 24.45 0.11 -4.86
C PHE A 198 23.62 0.90 -5.88
N ALA A 199 22.55 1.58 -5.46
CA ALA A 199 21.73 2.42 -6.31
C ALA A 199 22.53 3.58 -6.91
N GLY A 200 23.43 4.18 -6.12
CA GLY A 200 24.35 5.20 -6.60
C GLY A 200 25.21 4.71 -7.76
N ILE A 201 25.87 3.54 -7.59
CA ILE A 201 26.68 2.90 -8.63
C ILE A 201 25.82 2.62 -9.88
N LEU A 202 24.64 2.03 -9.69
CA LEU A 202 23.70 1.66 -10.75
C LEU A 202 23.28 2.87 -11.59
N ILE A 203 23.08 4.05 -10.97
CA ILE A 203 22.78 5.27 -11.71
C ILE A 203 23.97 5.73 -12.55
N TYR A 204 25.19 5.70 -12.00
CA TYR A 204 26.39 6.06 -12.77
C TYR A 204 26.60 5.12 -13.96
N THR A 205 26.51 3.81 -13.75
CA THR A 205 26.64 2.80 -14.82
C THR A 205 25.49 2.92 -15.82
N GLY A 206 24.28 3.23 -15.37
CA GLY A 206 23.14 3.51 -16.22
C GLY A 206 23.34 4.73 -17.12
N VAL A 207 23.85 5.84 -16.58
CA VAL A 207 24.17 7.04 -17.39
C VAL A 207 25.27 6.74 -18.39
N VAL A 208 26.33 6.02 -17.98
CA VAL A 208 27.40 5.56 -18.89
C VAL A 208 26.81 4.69 -20.00
N PHE A 209 25.95 3.73 -19.66
CA PHE A 209 25.26 2.88 -20.63
C PHE A 209 24.48 3.71 -21.65
N LEU A 210 23.69 4.71 -21.21
CA LEU A 210 22.94 5.57 -22.12
C LEU A 210 23.83 6.37 -23.07
N VAL A 211 24.96 6.89 -22.59
CA VAL A 211 25.91 7.66 -23.41
C VAL A 211 26.62 6.76 -24.44
N PHE A 212 27.03 5.56 -24.02
CA PHE A 212 27.79 4.63 -24.87
C PHE A 212 26.93 3.61 -25.61
N ALA A 213 25.60 3.62 -25.45
CA ALA A 213 24.68 2.72 -26.15
C ALA A 213 24.82 2.81 -27.67
N VAL A 214 25.24 3.97 -28.19
CA VAL A 214 25.46 4.22 -29.62
C VAL A 214 26.71 3.49 -30.15
N VAL A 215 27.66 3.12 -29.27
CA VAL A 215 28.90 2.44 -29.65
C VAL A 215 28.80 0.95 -29.26
N PRO A 216 28.64 0.01 -30.22
CA PRO A 216 28.23 -1.36 -29.92
C PRO A 216 29.11 -2.14 -28.93
N ALA A 217 30.44 -1.93 -28.97
CA ALA A 217 31.37 -2.61 -28.08
C ALA A 217 31.24 -2.12 -26.62
N PHE A 218 31.23 -0.79 -26.41
CA PHE A 218 31.09 -0.20 -25.07
C PHE A 218 29.67 -0.37 -24.52
N GLY A 219 28.64 -0.28 -25.37
CA GLY A 219 27.25 -0.53 -24.99
C GLY A 219 27.04 -1.95 -24.45
N LYS A 220 27.66 -2.98 -25.05
CA LYS A 220 27.58 -4.37 -24.56
C LYS A 220 28.23 -4.55 -23.19
N ILE A 221 29.42 -3.99 -22.98
CA ILE A 221 30.12 -4.07 -21.68
C ILE A 221 29.32 -3.34 -20.60
N ALA A 222 28.87 -2.12 -20.88
CA ALA A 222 28.06 -1.35 -19.94
C ALA A 222 26.73 -2.05 -19.63
N ALA A 223 26.08 -2.67 -20.63
CA ALA A 223 24.88 -3.47 -20.41
C ALA A 223 25.15 -4.69 -19.52
N LEU A 224 26.25 -5.41 -19.74
CA LEU A 224 26.61 -6.58 -18.93
C LEU A 224 26.83 -6.20 -17.47
N VAL A 225 27.56 -5.10 -17.22
CA VAL A 225 27.77 -4.55 -15.87
C VAL A 225 26.43 -4.19 -15.24
N LEU A 226 25.60 -3.41 -15.94
CA LEU A 226 24.29 -2.99 -15.44
C LEU A 226 23.37 -4.18 -15.09
N VAL A 227 23.32 -5.20 -15.95
CA VAL A 227 22.54 -6.43 -15.70
C VAL A 227 23.08 -7.19 -14.48
N SER A 228 24.40 -7.23 -14.31
CA SER A 228 25.04 -7.90 -13.18
C SER A 228 24.75 -7.17 -11.87
N GLU A 229 24.78 -5.84 -11.87
CA GLU A 229 24.41 -4.99 -10.73
C GLU A 229 22.95 -5.19 -10.33
N ILE A 230 22.04 -5.21 -11.31
CA ILE A 230 20.61 -5.46 -11.05
C ILE A 230 20.39 -6.85 -10.45
N LYS A 231 21.07 -7.88 -10.97
CA LYS A 231 20.99 -9.24 -10.43
C LYS A 231 21.53 -9.32 -9.00
N ALA A 232 22.66 -8.65 -8.74
CA ALA A 232 23.25 -8.59 -7.40
C ALA A 232 22.31 -7.88 -6.41
N LEU A 233 21.69 -6.77 -6.84
CA LEU A 233 20.70 -6.05 -6.03
C LEU A 233 19.49 -6.94 -5.71
N ASN A 234 18.94 -7.65 -6.70
CA ASN A 234 17.81 -8.56 -6.48
C ASN A 234 18.15 -9.68 -5.50
N TRP A 235 19.31 -10.31 -5.69
CA TRP A 235 19.78 -11.36 -4.79
C TRP A 235 19.91 -10.84 -3.36
N LEU A 236 20.45 -9.63 -3.18
CA LEU A 236 20.57 -9.01 -1.87
C LEU A 236 19.20 -8.72 -1.23
N ILE A 237 18.25 -8.20 -2.00
CA ILE A 237 16.88 -7.92 -1.52
C ILE A 237 16.18 -9.21 -1.12
N ALA A 238 16.26 -10.25 -1.95
CA ALA A 238 15.70 -11.57 -1.64
C ALA A 238 16.34 -12.19 -0.38
N LEU A 239 17.66 -12.04 -0.21
CA LEU A 239 18.36 -12.49 0.99
C LEU A 239 17.82 -11.80 2.26
N ILE A 240 17.61 -10.48 2.20
CA ILE A 240 17.09 -9.71 3.34
C ILE A 240 15.62 -10.03 3.61
N GLU A 241 14.79 -10.18 2.57
CA GLU A 241 13.37 -10.54 2.72
C GLU A 241 13.17 -11.95 3.26
N GLY A 242 14.08 -12.88 2.93
CA GLY A 242 14.12 -14.23 3.46
C GLY A 242 14.57 -14.35 4.93
N LEU A 243 15.06 -13.27 5.55
CA LEU A 243 15.46 -13.30 6.96
C LEU A 243 14.24 -13.52 7.88
N PRO A 244 14.41 -14.27 8.99
CA PRO A 244 13.32 -14.48 9.94
C PRO A 244 12.86 -13.14 10.53
N GLY A 245 11.57 -12.85 10.38
CA GLY A 245 11.01 -11.59 10.86
C GLY A 245 11.38 -10.37 10.01
N ALA A 246 11.78 -10.54 8.74
CA ALA A 246 12.10 -9.41 7.86
C ALA A 246 10.98 -8.38 7.72
N VAL A 247 9.74 -8.86 7.73
CA VAL A 247 8.54 -8.03 7.56
C VAL A 247 7.54 -8.33 8.67
N SER A 248 7.15 -7.30 9.41
CA SER A 248 5.95 -7.38 10.26
C SER A 248 4.73 -7.09 9.38
N ARG A 249 4.01 -8.16 9.00
CA ARG A 249 2.80 -8.10 8.16
C ARG A 249 1.53 -8.01 9.02
N ASN A 250 0.40 -7.66 8.39
CA ASN A 250 -0.93 -7.59 9.02
C ASN A 250 -1.08 -6.53 10.11
N LEU A 251 -0.36 -5.42 9.97
CA LEU A 251 -0.43 -4.30 10.87
C LEU A 251 -1.54 -3.35 10.43
N PHE A 252 -2.65 -3.33 11.16
CA PHE A 252 -3.71 -2.36 10.91
C PHE A 252 -3.62 -1.20 11.89
N LEU A 253 -3.20 -0.04 11.38
CA LEU A 253 -3.23 1.24 12.10
C LEU A 253 -4.31 2.13 11.48
N PRO A 254 -5.50 2.27 12.09
CA PRO A 254 -6.47 3.25 11.66
C PRO A 254 -5.96 4.68 11.93
N GLY A 255 -6.54 5.67 11.25
CA GLY A 255 -6.03 7.05 11.25
C GLY A 255 -5.84 7.66 12.65
N PHE A 256 -6.70 7.32 13.61
CA PHE A 256 -6.55 7.75 15.00
C PHE A 256 -5.29 7.17 15.66
N SER A 257 -5.05 5.86 15.52
CA SER A 257 -3.84 5.21 16.05
C SER A 257 -2.58 5.73 15.35
N THR A 258 -2.66 6.05 14.05
CA THR A 258 -1.56 6.68 13.31
C THR A 258 -1.22 8.06 13.86
N LEU A 259 -2.22 8.88 14.19
CA LEU A 259 -2.03 10.18 14.84
C LEU A 259 -1.37 10.03 16.22
N LEU A 260 -1.84 9.08 17.03
CA LEU A 260 -1.22 8.77 18.34
C LEU A 260 0.24 8.34 18.17
N LEU A 261 0.56 7.55 17.15
CA LEU A 261 1.93 7.13 16.88
C LEU A 261 2.83 8.32 16.50
N TYR A 262 2.33 9.28 15.70
CA TYR A 262 3.04 10.52 15.42
C TYR A 262 3.26 11.37 16.68
N MET A 263 2.23 11.52 17.50
CA MET A 263 2.33 12.23 18.78
C MET A 263 3.36 11.58 19.71
N LEU A 264 3.44 10.25 19.74
CA LEU A 264 4.43 9.51 20.50
C LEU A 264 5.85 9.80 19.97
N VAL A 265 6.08 9.71 18.66
CA VAL A 265 7.39 10.01 18.04
C VAL A 265 7.83 11.44 18.36
N LEU A 266 6.94 12.42 18.21
CA LEU A 266 7.24 13.82 18.50
C LEU A 266 7.47 14.08 19.99
N ALA A 267 6.70 13.45 20.88
CA ALA A 267 6.87 13.58 22.33
C ALA A 267 8.20 12.96 22.80
N LEU A 268 8.57 11.78 22.28
CA LEU A 268 9.86 11.15 22.55
C LEU A 268 11.02 11.99 22.02
N PHE A 269 10.87 12.59 20.84
CA PHE A 269 11.88 13.50 20.30
C PHE A 269 12.00 14.78 21.14
N ALA A 270 10.89 15.39 21.54
CA ALA A 270 10.90 16.57 22.41
C ALA A 270 11.46 16.28 23.81
N LEU A 271 11.22 15.07 24.33
CA LEU A 271 11.85 14.56 25.55
C LEU A 271 13.37 14.46 25.37
N TYR A 272 13.85 13.88 24.27
CA TYR A 272 15.27 13.81 23.94
C TYR A 272 15.93 15.19 23.86
N LEU A 273 15.25 16.19 23.28
CA LEU A 273 15.81 17.53 23.11
C LEU A 273 15.83 18.38 24.38
N SER A 274 14.79 18.29 25.20
CA SER A 274 14.59 19.20 26.33
C SER A 274 14.77 18.57 27.70
N ASN A 275 14.75 17.23 27.78
CA ASN A 275 14.78 16.43 28.99
C ASN A 275 13.73 16.85 30.07
N LYS A 276 12.64 17.50 29.65
CA LYS A 276 11.59 17.99 30.56
C LYS A 276 10.58 16.87 30.87
N ARG A 277 10.20 16.75 32.14
CA ARG A 277 9.24 15.74 32.63
C ARG A 277 7.88 15.78 31.92
N ILE A 278 7.44 16.95 31.46
CA ILE A 278 6.19 17.09 30.71
C ILE A 278 6.14 16.22 29.45
N TRP A 279 7.24 16.13 28.69
CA TRP A 279 7.29 15.32 27.47
C TRP A 279 7.30 13.82 27.76
N PHE A 280 7.92 13.41 28.89
CA PHE A 280 7.81 12.04 29.37
C PHE A 280 6.36 11.70 29.73
N SER A 281 5.66 12.59 30.45
CA SER A 281 4.23 12.41 30.77
C SER A 281 3.36 12.35 29.52
N ILE A 282 3.60 13.21 28.51
CA ILE A 282 2.87 13.18 27.23
C ILE A 282 3.17 11.88 26.46
N ALA A 283 4.44 11.47 26.37
CA ALA A 283 4.81 10.22 25.69
C ALA A 283 4.17 9.00 26.38
N LEU A 284 4.20 8.95 27.70
CA LEU A 284 3.56 7.89 28.48
C LEU A 284 2.05 7.88 28.30
N ALA A 285 1.39 9.04 28.41
CA ALA A 285 -0.06 9.15 28.19
C ALA A 285 -0.45 8.71 26.77
N THR A 286 0.31 9.13 25.76
CA THR A 286 0.08 8.74 24.36
C THR A 286 0.29 7.24 24.14
N MET A 287 1.32 6.66 24.77
CA MET A 287 1.57 5.22 24.73
C MET A 287 0.43 4.43 25.39
N LEU A 288 -0.10 4.90 26.52
CA LEU A 288 -1.25 4.29 27.19
C LEU A 288 -2.52 4.40 26.33
N LEU A 289 -2.76 5.56 25.70
CA LEU A 289 -3.88 5.75 24.77
C LEU A 289 -3.78 4.83 23.55
N LEU A 290 -2.57 4.68 22.99
CA LEU A 290 -2.33 3.77 21.88
C LEU A 290 -2.57 2.30 22.29
N ALA A 291 -2.12 1.90 23.48
CA ALA A 291 -2.37 0.58 24.03
C ALA A 291 -3.87 0.35 24.29
N ALA A 292 -4.58 1.35 24.82
CA ALA A 292 -6.01 1.30 25.05
C ALA A 292 -6.80 1.19 23.74
N ASP A 293 -6.45 1.96 22.71
CA ASP A 293 -7.08 1.88 21.39
C ASP A 293 -6.80 0.53 20.71
N TYR A 294 -5.57 0.02 20.81
CA TYR A 294 -5.22 -1.32 20.34
C TYR A 294 -6.02 -2.42 21.08
N ALA A 295 -6.16 -2.32 22.40
CA ALA A 295 -6.98 -3.24 23.18
C ALA A 295 -8.46 -3.16 22.79
N ARG A 296 -9.00 -1.94 22.63
CA ARG A 296 -10.37 -1.68 22.15
C ARG A 296 -10.61 -2.32 20.79
N LEU A 297 -9.71 -2.12 19.82
CA LEU A 297 -9.80 -2.75 18.49
C LEU A 297 -9.75 -4.28 18.59
N ASN A 298 -8.91 -4.82 19.47
CA ASN A 298 -8.84 -6.27 19.67
C ASN A 298 -10.13 -6.84 20.25
N VAL A 299 -10.77 -6.15 21.20
CA VAL A 299 -12.07 -6.55 21.75
C VAL A 299 -13.15 -6.48 20.68
N LEU A 300 -13.20 -5.39 19.90
CA LEU A 300 -14.17 -5.25 18.80
C LEU A 300 -13.99 -6.37 17.77
N ARG A 301 -12.75 -6.67 17.36
CA ARG A 301 -12.45 -7.77 16.44
C ARG A 301 -12.76 -9.14 17.02
N ALA A 302 -12.62 -9.33 18.32
CA ALA A 302 -12.98 -10.60 18.97
C ALA A 302 -14.50 -10.79 19.07
N ARG A 303 -15.27 -9.70 19.13
CA ARG A 303 -16.74 -9.72 19.21
C ARG A 303 -17.46 -9.61 17.88
N GLN A 304 -16.76 -9.21 16.80
CA GLN A 304 -17.38 -9.00 15.50
C GLN A 304 -18.04 -10.28 14.98
N GLN A 305 -19.19 -10.09 14.34
CA GLN A 305 -19.93 -11.15 13.69
C GLN A 305 -20.52 -10.59 12.42
N MET A 306 -20.13 -11.17 11.28
CA MET A 306 -20.61 -10.68 10.00
C MET A 306 -20.65 -11.78 8.95
N LEU A 307 -21.62 -11.67 8.06
CA LEU A 307 -21.71 -12.43 6.83
C LEU A 307 -21.53 -11.46 5.67
N ILE A 308 -20.63 -11.80 4.75
CA ILE A 308 -20.28 -10.94 3.61
C ILE A 308 -20.42 -11.73 2.33
N VAL A 309 -21.23 -11.23 1.39
CA VAL A 309 -21.28 -11.73 0.01
C VAL A 309 -20.40 -10.83 -0.85
N HIS A 310 -19.32 -11.40 -1.40
CA HIS A 310 -18.31 -10.64 -2.14
C HIS A 310 -18.67 -10.50 -3.62
N SER A 311 -18.37 -9.35 -4.22
CA SER A 311 -18.42 -9.19 -5.67
C SER A 311 -17.15 -9.72 -6.30
N MET A 312 -17.15 -11.00 -6.70
CA MET A 312 -16.11 -11.57 -7.56
C MET A 312 -16.69 -12.07 -8.87
N ASN A 313 -16.09 -11.62 -9.97
CA ASN A 313 -16.59 -11.94 -11.30
C ASN A 313 -16.58 -13.46 -11.54
N ARG A 314 -17.76 -14.00 -11.86
CA ARG A 314 -18.00 -15.42 -12.18
C ARG A 314 -17.80 -16.41 -11.02
N HIS A 315 -17.48 -15.92 -9.82
CA HIS A 315 -17.22 -16.75 -8.66
C HIS A 315 -18.17 -16.41 -7.51
N THR A 316 -18.63 -17.44 -6.80
CA THR A 316 -19.45 -17.28 -5.60
C THR A 316 -18.55 -17.37 -4.38
N VAL A 317 -18.43 -16.27 -3.62
CA VAL A 317 -17.66 -16.27 -2.37
C VAL A 317 -18.40 -15.55 -1.26
N ILE A 318 -18.63 -16.28 -0.17
CA ILE A 318 -19.35 -15.82 1.02
C ILE A 318 -18.41 -15.99 2.22
N SER A 319 -18.10 -14.89 2.91
CA SER A 319 -17.32 -14.93 4.15
C SER A 319 -18.22 -14.96 5.36
N LEU A 320 -18.02 -15.96 6.21
CA LEU A 320 -18.61 -16.11 7.53
C LEU A 320 -17.54 -15.76 8.55
N VAL A 321 -17.74 -14.65 9.25
CA VAL A 321 -16.77 -14.12 10.19
C VAL A 321 -17.35 -14.14 11.60
N GLN A 322 -16.62 -14.81 12.50
CA GLN A 322 -16.96 -14.89 13.91
C GLN A 322 -15.71 -14.63 14.75
N GLY A 323 -15.68 -13.47 15.41
CA GLY A 323 -14.48 -12.97 16.07
C GLY A 323 -13.32 -12.86 15.07
N ARG A 324 -12.28 -13.67 15.27
CA ARG A 324 -11.11 -13.75 14.36
C ARG A 324 -11.13 -14.95 13.42
N VAL A 325 -12.14 -15.81 13.54
CA VAL A 325 -12.32 -16.98 12.67
C VAL A 325 -12.96 -16.51 11.37
N HIS A 326 -12.39 -16.93 10.25
CA HIS A 326 -12.83 -16.55 8.92
C HIS A 326 -13.03 -17.82 8.10
N ASN A 327 -14.29 -18.21 7.95
CA ASN A 327 -14.68 -19.32 7.09
C ASN A 327 -15.17 -18.73 5.77
N VAL A 328 -14.67 -19.24 4.66
CA VAL A 328 -15.01 -18.74 3.33
C VAL A 328 -15.67 -19.87 2.55
N LEU A 329 -16.97 -19.70 2.27
CA LEU A 329 -17.70 -20.56 1.36
C LEU A 329 -17.40 -20.12 -0.06
N ALA A 330 -16.83 -21.02 -0.86
CA ALA A 330 -16.37 -20.72 -2.20
C ALA A 330 -16.74 -21.84 -3.18
N ASP A 331 -16.81 -21.49 -4.47
CA ASP A 331 -16.96 -22.49 -5.53
C ASP A 331 -15.69 -23.34 -5.72
N SER A 332 -15.81 -24.45 -6.44
CA SER A 332 -14.71 -25.39 -6.63
C SER A 332 -13.49 -24.78 -7.33
N ALA A 333 -13.69 -23.78 -8.20
CA ALA A 333 -12.60 -23.12 -8.93
C ALA A 333 -11.73 -22.26 -7.99
N VAL A 334 -12.37 -21.52 -7.09
CA VAL A 334 -11.69 -20.74 -6.05
C VAL A 334 -10.98 -21.64 -5.03
N ILE A 335 -11.53 -22.81 -4.74
CA ILE A 335 -10.89 -23.79 -3.84
C ILE A 335 -9.64 -24.39 -4.47
N SER A 336 -9.66 -24.69 -5.78
CA SER A 336 -8.48 -25.18 -6.49
C SER A 336 -7.38 -24.14 -6.65
N GLU A 337 -7.75 -22.85 -6.71
CA GLU A 337 -6.80 -21.73 -6.82
C GLU A 337 -7.02 -20.66 -5.74
N PRO A 338 -6.60 -20.92 -4.48
CA PRO A 338 -6.77 -19.98 -3.37
C PRO A 338 -6.14 -18.59 -3.59
N GLY A 339 -5.18 -18.50 -4.52
CA GLY A 339 -4.52 -17.24 -4.88
C GLY A 339 -5.48 -16.16 -5.38
N LEU A 340 -6.63 -16.56 -5.94
CA LEU A 340 -7.70 -15.64 -6.38
C LEU A 340 -8.30 -14.82 -5.22
N LEU A 341 -8.18 -15.29 -3.98
CA LEU A 341 -8.73 -14.64 -2.79
C LEU A 341 -7.78 -13.67 -2.11
N ASN A 342 -6.49 -13.72 -2.43
CA ASN A 342 -5.49 -12.92 -1.73
C ASN A 342 -5.79 -11.43 -1.87
N TYR A 343 -5.97 -10.94 -3.09
CA TYR A 343 -6.22 -9.52 -3.32
C TYR A 343 -7.58 -9.03 -2.79
N PRO A 344 -8.72 -9.71 -3.05
CA PRO A 344 -10.03 -9.21 -2.63
C PRO A 344 -10.26 -9.29 -1.10
N LEU A 345 -9.69 -10.29 -0.43
CA LEU A 345 -9.94 -10.52 1.00
C LEU A 345 -8.86 -9.96 1.93
N GLU A 346 -7.68 -9.59 1.42
CA GLU A 346 -6.58 -9.12 2.28
C GLU A 346 -6.95 -7.86 3.07
N GLY A 347 -7.58 -6.87 2.43
CA GLY A 347 -8.02 -5.64 3.11
C GLY A 347 -9.00 -5.92 4.25
N LEU A 348 -9.97 -6.81 4.02
CA LEU A 348 -10.92 -7.25 5.04
C LEU A 348 -10.18 -7.98 6.17
N ARG A 349 -9.32 -8.95 5.82
CA ARG A 349 -8.57 -9.76 6.79
C ARG A 349 -7.74 -8.90 7.72
N ILE A 350 -7.04 -7.90 7.18
CA ILE A 350 -6.19 -6.99 7.95
C ILE A 350 -7.03 -6.06 8.82
N LYS A 351 -8.05 -5.40 8.26
CA LYS A 351 -8.95 -4.48 8.99
C LYS A 351 -9.62 -5.19 10.18
N SER A 352 -10.20 -6.35 9.90
CA SER A 352 -10.93 -7.16 10.88
C SER A 352 -10.02 -8.07 11.72
N GLY A 353 -8.70 -8.09 11.48
CA GLY A 353 -7.75 -8.92 12.24
C GLY A 353 -8.09 -10.41 12.19
N LEU A 354 -8.52 -10.89 11.02
CA LEU A 354 -8.93 -12.26 10.79
C LEU A 354 -7.71 -13.17 10.59
N ARG A 355 -7.83 -14.42 11.04
CA ARG A 355 -6.87 -15.49 10.74
C ARG A 355 -6.96 -15.85 9.24
N PRO A 356 -5.95 -16.55 8.68
CA PRO A 356 -6.03 -17.06 7.31
C PRO A 356 -7.37 -17.80 7.08
N PRO A 357 -8.03 -17.58 5.94
CA PRO A 357 -9.37 -18.12 5.71
C PRO A 357 -9.33 -19.64 5.63
N VAL A 358 -10.30 -20.29 6.27
CA VAL A 358 -10.59 -21.71 6.06
C VAL A 358 -11.56 -21.80 4.89
N LEU A 359 -11.10 -22.36 3.77
CA LEU A 359 -11.92 -22.54 2.57
C LEU A 359 -12.82 -23.75 2.73
N VAL A 360 -14.12 -23.55 2.50
CA VAL A 360 -15.13 -24.60 2.59
C VAL A 360 -15.92 -24.60 1.28
N GLY A 361 -16.04 -25.78 0.66
CA GLY A 361 -16.83 -25.95 -0.55
C GLY A 361 -18.32 -26.01 -0.30
N PHE A 362 -19.10 -25.61 -1.30
CA PHE A 362 -20.55 -25.78 -1.25
C PHE A 362 -20.90 -27.27 -1.13
N GLY A 363 -21.51 -27.67 -0.02
CA GLY A 363 -21.82 -29.06 0.34
C GLY A 363 -20.86 -29.76 1.31
N ALA A 364 -19.72 -29.16 1.66
CA ALA A 364 -18.82 -29.67 2.70
C ALA A 364 -19.29 -29.22 4.09
N GLU A 365 -19.05 -30.04 5.12
CA GLU A 365 -19.32 -29.63 6.51
C GLU A 365 -18.37 -28.48 6.90
N ILE A 366 -18.94 -27.37 7.35
CA ILE A 366 -18.16 -26.29 7.95
C ILE A 366 -17.68 -26.83 9.31
N PRO A 367 -16.38 -26.79 9.62
CA PRO A 367 -15.87 -27.23 10.92
C PRO A 367 -16.69 -26.59 12.03
N ALA A 368 -17.25 -27.41 12.91
CA ALA A 368 -18.16 -26.97 13.96
C ALA A 368 -17.47 -25.90 14.84
N GLY A 369 -17.81 -24.64 14.60
CA GLY A 369 -17.62 -23.54 15.54
C GLY A 369 -18.94 -23.27 16.23
N GLU A 370 -18.91 -22.64 17.40
CA GLU A 370 -20.06 -22.49 18.31
C GLU A 370 -21.35 -21.89 17.69
N GLN A 371 -21.34 -21.32 16.47
CA GLN A 371 -22.51 -20.61 15.89
C GLN A 371 -22.77 -20.76 14.38
N VAL A 372 -22.11 -21.69 13.67
CA VAL A 372 -22.65 -22.19 12.39
C VAL A 372 -23.45 -23.44 12.71
N HIS A 373 -24.76 -23.28 12.93
CA HIS A 373 -25.60 -24.35 13.47
C HIS A 373 -25.99 -25.39 12.42
N PHE A 374 -26.02 -25.01 11.14
CA PHE A 374 -26.44 -25.91 10.06
C PHE A 374 -25.88 -25.43 8.72
N TYR A 375 -25.26 -26.34 7.98
CA TYR A 375 -24.99 -26.13 6.55
C TYR A 375 -25.25 -27.44 5.79
N LYS A 376 -26.36 -27.50 5.05
CA LYS A 376 -26.73 -28.70 4.28
C LYS A 376 -27.59 -28.32 3.08
N LYS A 377 -27.26 -28.89 1.91
CA LYS A 377 -28.05 -28.75 0.66
C LYS A 377 -28.40 -27.29 0.31
N GLY A 378 -27.46 -26.36 0.52
CA GLY A 378 -27.65 -24.94 0.18
C GLY A 378 -28.35 -24.11 1.26
N PHE A 379 -28.74 -24.67 2.40
CA PHE A 379 -29.27 -23.90 3.53
C PHE A 379 -28.22 -23.71 4.60
N LEU A 380 -28.12 -22.51 5.15
CA LEU A 380 -27.17 -22.11 6.17
C LEU A 380 -27.91 -21.42 7.33
N SER A 381 -27.55 -21.73 8.57
CA SER A 381 -27.92 -20.93 9.75
C SER A 381 -26.68 -20.32 10.38
N PHE A 382 -26.70 -19.00 10.58
CA PHE A 382 -25.60 -18.23 11.14
C PHE A 382 -26.12 -17.14 12.08
N ASN A 383 -25.69 -17.18 13.35
CA ASN A 383 -26.09 -16.24 14.41
C ASN A 383 -27.62 -16.01 14.52
N GLY A 384 -28.41 -17.08 14.38
CA GLY A 384 -29.87 -17.01 14.50
C GLY A 384 -30.60 -16.60 13.22
N SER A 385 -29.91 -16.12 12.19
CA SER A 385 -30.50 -15.87 10.86
C SER A 385 -30.36 -17.09 9.95
N ARG A 386 -31.37 -17.28 9.09
CA ARG A 386 -31.50 -18.39 8.15
C ARG A 386 -31.28 -17.90 6.73
N PHE A 387 -30.37 -18.56 6.02
CA PHE A 387 -29.96 -18.24 4.68
C PHE A 387 -30.23 -19.42 3.73
N ALA A 388 -30.72 -19.11 2.53
CA ALA A 388 -30.77 -20.07 1.42
C ALA A 388 -29.83 -19.63 0.30
N VAL A 389 -28.85 -20.45 -0.04
CA VAL A 389 -27.98 -20.27 -1.21
C VAL A 389 -28.55 -21.09 -2.36
N ILE A 390 -29.08 -20.39 -3.35
CA ILE A 390 -29.80 -20.97 -4.49
C ILE A 390 -28.96 -20.86 -5.75
N SER A 391 -28.59 -22.00 -6.31
CA SER A 391 -27.84 -22.10 -7.56
C SER A 391 -28.72 -22.50 -8.76
N GLY A 392 -28.14 -22.53 -9.96
CA GLY A 392 -28.78 -23.00 -11.20
C GLY A 392 -29.53 -24.34 -11.13
N GLY A 393 -29.14 -25.22 -10.21
CA GLY A 393 -29.72 -26.56 -10.04
C GLY A 393 -30.83 -26.68 -8.98
N PHE A 394 -31.27 -25.57 -8.38
CA PHE A 394 -32.28 -25.60 -7.33
C PHE A 394 -33.63 -26.13 -7.85
N ARG A 395 -34.24 -27.07 -7.11
CA ARG A 395 -35.55 -27.64 -7.41
C ARG A 395 -36.61 -26.93 -6.58
N LYS A 396 -37.62 -26.36 -7.26
CA LYS A 396 -38.75 -25.69 -6.61
C LYS A 396 -39.46 -26.66 -5.65
N PRO A 397 -39.85 -26.20 -4.44
CA PRO A 397 -40.76 -26.97 -3.60
C PRO A 397 -42.14 -27.15 -4.29
N PRO A 398 -42.92 -28.17 -3.92
CA PRO A 398 -44.28 -28.34 -4.41
C PRO A 398 -45.13 -27.07 -4.17
N PRO A 399 -46.10 -26.76 -5.05
CA PRO A 399 -46.97 -25.60 -4.89
C PRO A 399 -47.62 -25.58 -3.51
N GLY A 400 -47.61 -24.42 -2.84
CA GLY A 400 -48.17 -24.23 -1.51
C GLY A 400 -47.25 -24.58 -0.34
N ARG A 401 -46.04 -25.09 -0.59
CA ARG A 401 -44.99 -25.20 0.45
C ARG A 401 -44.02 -24.03 0.36
N THR A 402 -43.94 -23.28 1.45
CA THR A 402 -42.98 -22.19 1.63
C THR A 402 -41.78 -22.69 2.43
N ILE A 403 -40.64 -22.03 2.25
CA ILE A 403 -39.45 -22.26 3.06
C ILE A 403 -39.17 -20.97 3.80
N ASP A 404 -39.21 -21.04 5.12
CA ASP A 404 -39.02 -19.89 6.01
C ASP A 404 -37.53 -19.62 6.20
N VAL A 405 -37.04 -18.58 5.53
CA VAL A 405 -35.66 -18.06 5.60
C VAL A 405 -35.70 -16.54 5.61
N ASP A 406 -34.70 -15.93 6.22
CA ASP A 406 -34.63 -14.48 6.34
C ASP A 406 -33.93 -13.87 5.11
N TYR A 407 -32.97 -14.59 4.52
CA TYR A 407 -32.17 -14.13 3.38
C TYR A 407 -32.00 -15.22 2.32
N VAL A 408 -32.04 -14.83 1.04
CA VAL A 408 -31.82 -15.71 -0.10
C VAL A 408 -30.68 -15.19 -0.97
N ILE A 409 -29.60 -15.96 -1.10
CA ILE A 409 -28.43 -15.64 -1.92
C ILE A 409 -28.55 -16.41 -3.25
N LEU A 410 -28.77 -15.67 -4.34
CA LEU A 410 -28.86 -16.20 -5.70
C LEU A 410 -27.46 -16.30 -6.31
N THR A 411 -27.11 -17.49 -6.79
CA THR A 411 -25.79 -17.80 -7.34
C THR A 411 -25.91 -18.58 -8.66
N SER A 412 -24.85 -18.60 -9.45
CA SER A 412 -24.68 -19.43 -10.66
C SER A 412 -25.86 -19.38 -11.64
N ASN A 413 -26.44 -18.20 -11.87
CA ASN A 413 -27.57 -17.98 -12.77
C ASN A 413 -28.80 -18.86 -12.46
N ALA A 414 -29.21 -18.93 -11.19
CA ALA A 414 -30.40 -19.65 -10.71
C ALA A 414 -31.60 -19.59 -11.69
N LYS A 415 -32.07 -20.73 -12.21
CA LYS A 415 -33.12 -20.80 -13.26
C LYS A 415 -34.53 -20.61 -12.72
N ILE A 416 -34.77 -19.51 -12.00
CA ILE A 416 -36.02 -19.22 -11.32
C ILE A 416 -36.35 -17.71 -11.45
N ASN A 417 -37.63 -17.38 -11.56
CA ASN A 417 -38.11 -16.00 -11.71
C ASN A 417 -38.36 -15.35 -10.34
N ALA A 418 -38.45 -14.02 -10.30
CA ALA A 418 -38.69 -13.27 -9.06
C ALA A 418 -40.02 -13.67 -8.38
N ASP A 419 -41.11 -13.82 -9.15
CA ASP A 419 -42.43 -14.19 -8.59
C ASP A 419 -42.36 -15.56 -7.90
N ASP A 420 -41.73 -16.54 -8.54
CA ASP A 420 -41.50 -17.87 -7.95
C ASP A 420 -40.64 -17.80 -6.69
N LEU A 421 -39.62 -16.93 -6.65
CA LEU A 421 -38.77 -16.73 -5.48
C LEU A 421 -39.56 -16.16 -4.31
N THR A 422 -40.35 -15.12 -4.55
CA THR A 422 -41.20 -14.51 -3.52
C THR A 422 -42.27 -15.48 -3.00
N ALA A 423 -42.79 -16.36 -3.87
CA ALA A 423 -43.74 -17.40 -3.47
C ALA A 423 -43.08 -18.52 -2.65
N CYS A 424 -41.84 -18.91 -3.00
CA CYS A 424 -41.11 -19.96 -2.27
C CYS A 424 -40.56 -19.46 -0.92
N PHE A 425 -40.13 -18.20 -0.86
CA PHE A 425 -39.46 -17.58 0.28
C PHE A 425 -40.17 -16.26 0.66
N PRO A 426 -41.36 -16.36 1.26
CA PRO A 426 -42.13 -15.18 1.61
C PRO A 426 -41.40 -14.37 2.70
N GLY A 427 -41.25 -13.06 2.49
CA GLY A 427 -40.63 -12.15 3.46
C GLY A 427 -39.09 -12.17 3.51
N ALA A 428 -38.43 -12.97 2.68
CA ALA A 428 -36.98 -13.01 2.61
C ALA A 428 -36.40 -11.80 1.85
N GLU A 429 -35.21 -11.36 2.25
CA GLU A 429 -34.41 -10.39 1.50
C GLU A 429 -33.52 -11.12 0.48
N PHE A 430 -33.49 -10.64 -0.76
CA PHE A 430 -32.81 -11.33 -1.87
C PHE A 430 -31.48 -10.65 -2.21
N ILE A 431 -30.41 -11.44 -2.31
CA ILE A 431 -29.06 -10.98 -2.63
C ILE A 431 -28.59 -11.72 -3.89
N ALA A 432 -28.18 -10.99 -4.93
CA ALA A 432 -27.59 -11.59 -6.12
C ALA A 432 -26.07 -11.43 -6.09
N ASP A 433 -25.35 -12.56 -6.04
CA ASP A 433 -23.90 -12.55 -6.07
C ASP A 433 -23.35 -12.20 -7.47
N ALA A 434 -22.03 -11.99 -7.56
CA ALA A 434 -21.37 -11.60 -8.79
C ALA A 434 -21.13 -12.75 -9.80
N SER A 435 -21.52 -13.98 -9.46
CA SER A 435 -21.48 -15.10 -10.41
C SER A 435 -22.61 -15.01 -11.45
N ASN A 436 -23.70 -14.28 -11.16
CA ASN A 436 -24.83 -14.12 -12.07
C ASN A 436 -24.55 -13.18 -13.24
N ALA A 437 -25.12 -13.47 -14.40
CA ALA A 437 -25.07 -12.62 -15.59
C ALA A 437 -25.86 -11.33 -15.36
N TYR A 438 -25.34 -10.21 -15.88
CA TYR A 438 -25.94 -8.88 -15.67
C TYR A 438 -27.41 -8.82 -16.11
N ARG A 439 -27.73 -9.42 -17.27
CA ARG A 439 -29.11 -9.53 -17.77
C ARG A 439 -30.04 -10.16 -16.74
N ARG A 440 -29.60 -11.24 -16.09
CA ARG A 440 -30.41 -11.97 -15.12
C ARG A 440 -30.64 -11.18 -13.83
N ILE A 441 -29.62 -10.45 -13.39
CA ILE A 441 -29.73 -9.54 -12.25
C ILE A 441 -30.78 -8.46 -12.53
N MET A 442 -30.80 -7.90 -13.75
CA MET A 442 -31.80 -6.90 -14.15
C MET A 442 -33.21 -7.48 -14.26
N ASP A 443 -33.35 -8.70 -14.78
CA ASP A 443 -34.65 -9.39 -14.84
C ASP A 443 -35.22 -9.60 -13.42
N TRP A 444 -34.38 -10.01 -12.46
CA TRP A 444 -34.78 -10.14 -11.06
C TRP A 444 -35.10 -8.80 -10.40
N LYS A 445 -34.28 -7.77 -10.64
CA LYS A 445 -34.50 -6.43 -10.11
C LYS A 445 -35.88 -5.90 -10.52
N ALA A 446 -36.21 -5.98 -11.81
CA ALA A 446 -37.51 -5.56 -12.32
C ALA A 446 -38.69 -6.35 -11.72
N GLY A 447 -38.49 -7.63 -11.40
CA GLY A 447 -39.51 -8.46 -10.74
C GLY A 447 -39.68 -8.13 -9.26
N PHE A 448 -38.58 -8.00 -8.51
CA PHE A 448 -38.63 -7.67 -7.08
C PHE A 448 -39.12 -6.24 -6.82
N ASP A 449 -38.78 -5.28 -7.68
CA ASP A 449 -39.30 -3.90 -7.61
C ASP A 449 -40.83 -3.86 -7.73
N LYS A 450 -41.41 -4.70 -8.61
CA LYS A 450 -42.87 -4.84 -8.75
C LYS A 450 -43.53 -5.49 -7.52
N ALA A 451 -42.84 -6.43 -6.90
CA ALA A 451 -43.32 -7.13 -5.70
C ALA A 451 -43.10 -6.33 -4.40
N GLY A 452 -42.38 -5.19 -4.45
CA GLY A 452 -42.04 -4.39 -3.26
C GLY A 452 -41.05 -5.09 -2.31
N VAL A 453 -40.22 -5.99 -2.84
CA VAL A 453 -39.29 -6.81 -2.06
C VAL A 453 -37.87 -6.24 -2.16
N LYS A 454 -37.12 -6.27 -1.05
CA LYS A 454 -35.72 -5.82 -1.02
C LYS A 454 -34.82 -6.75 -1.83
N PHE A 455 -34.06 -6.17 -2.75
CA PHE A 455 -33.10 -6.88 -3.60
C PHE A 455 -31.76 -6.16 -3.66
N HIS A 456 -30.68 -6.90 -3.39
CA HIS A 456 -29.30 -6.39 -3.32
C HIS A 456 -28.42 -7.01 -4.41
N PRO A 457 -28.17 -6.30 -5.52
CA PRO A 457 -27.25 -6.73 -6.55
C PRO A 457 -25.80 -6.40 -6.15
N VAL A 458 -25.05 -7.44 -5.72
CA VAL A 458 -23.68 -7.29 -5.21
C VAL A 458 -22.71 -6.75 -6.28
N LYS A 459 -23.01 -6.93 -7.57
CA LYS A 459 -22.21 -6.34 -8.66
C LYS A 459 -22.21 -4.82 -8.66
N ASP A 460 -23.33 -4.20 -8.27
CA ASP A 460 -23.48 -2.75 -8.26
C ASP A 460 -23.01 -2.16 -6.92
N GLU A 461 -23.22 -2.89 -5.82
CA GLU A 461 -22.91 -2.44 -4.45
C GLU A 461 -21.48 -2.81 -3.99
N GLY A 462 -20.78 -3.69 -4.71
CA GLY A 462 -19.43 -4.15 -4.41
C GLY A 462 -19.36 -5.28 -3.37
N ALA A 463 -20.08 -5.17 -2.25
CA ALA A 463 -20.26 -6.26 -1.30
C ALA A 463 -21.53 -6.06 -0.47
N TRP A 464 -22.24 -7.14 -0.18
CA TRP A 464 -23.34 -7.10 0.79
C TRP A 464 -22.85 -7.59 2.14
N ILE A 465 -23.00 -6.77 3.18
CA ILE A 465 -22.46 -7.02 4.53
C ILE A 465 -23.60 -7.00 5.53
N LEU A 466 -23.84 -8.14 6.18
CA LEU A 466 -24.76 -8.25 7.32
C LEU A 466 -23.94 -8.39 8.60
N SER A 467 -24.06 -7.39 9.48
CA SER A 467 -23.42 -7.40 10.81
C SER A 467 -24.41 -7.82 11.87
N PHE A 468 -24.02 -8.74 12.75
CA PHE A 468 -24.86 -9.19 13.85
C PHE A 468 -24.45 -8.44 15.13
N PRO A 469 -25.37 -7.71 15.77
CA PRO A 469 -25.09 -7.11 17.06
C PRO A 469 -24.88 -8.21 18.11
N ARG A 470 -23.84 -8.05 18.93
CA ARG A 470 -23.51 -8.91 20.07
C ARG A 470 -23.42 -8.10 21.35
#